data_AF-A0A418VAH9-F1
#
_entry.id   AF-A0A418VAH9-F1
#
_cell.length_a   1.000
_cell.length_b   1.000
_cell.length_c   1.000
_cell.angle_alpha   90.00
_cell.angle_beta   90.00
_cell.angle_gamma   90.00
#
_symmetry.space_group_name_H-M   'P 1'
#
loop_
_entity.id
_entity.type
_entity.pdbx_description
1 polymer ?
#
loop_
_entity_poly.entity_id
_entity_poly.type
_entity_poly.pdbx_seq_one_letter_code
_entity_poly.pdbx_strand_id
1 'polypeptide(L)'
;MMASRLTSALISGALIGALNIVFGGLQLGFPNLPLWFYLAQLLLIPAMLFPMRFFPQASMTQNFVQRTALFALGWAVPYAIYKFSGDALSDTFSPLRSLGSYLWWVLILSAMFAVLRAPQKKG
;
A
#
# COMPACT_ATOMS: atom_id res chain seq x y z
N MET A 1 11.36 -0.08 21.16
CA MET A 1 11.49 -0.15 19.67
C MET A 1 10.34 -0.91 18.97
N MET A 2 9.78 -1.98 19.56
CA MET A 2 8.73 -2.80 18.92
C MET A 2 7.34 -2.12 18.90
N ALA A 3 6.97 -1.41 19.97
CA ALA A 3 5.72 -0.65 20.05
C ALA A 3 5.60 0.42 18.94
N SER A 4 6.69 1.12 18.62
CA SER A 4 6.70 2.13 17.55
C SER A 4 6.38 1.55 16.17
N ARG A 5 6.87 0.34 15.84
CA ARG A 5 6.56 -0.30 14.56
C ARG A 5 5.12 -0.79 14.49
N LEU A 6 4.62 -1.39 15.56
CA LEU A 6 3.21 -1.80 15.62
C LEU A 6 2.29 -0.59 15.46
N THR A 7 2.54 0.48 16.21
CA THR A 7 1.76 1.72 16.13
C THR A 7 1.84 2.32 14.73
N SER A 8 3.01 2.37 14.10
CA SER A 8 3.12 2.86 12.71
C SER A 8 2.32 1.99 11.73
N ALA A 9 2.36 0.66 11.85
CA ALA A 9 1.57 -0.23 10.98
C ALA A 9 0.07 -0.01 11.15
N LEU A 10 -0.39 0.08 12.40
CA LEU A 10 -1.79 0.33 12.74
C LEU A 10 -2.25 1.68 12.19
N ILE A 11 -1.48 2.74 12.41
CA ILE A 11 -1.80 4.09 11.92
C ILE A 11 -1.80 4.13 10.40
N SER A 12 -0.77 3.58 9.74
CA SER A 12 -0.70 3.58 8.29
C SER A 12 -1.85 2.79 7.66
N GLY A 13 -2.15 1.59 8.18
CA GLY A 13 -3.28 0.78 7.68
C GLY A 13 -4.62 1.49 7.87
N ALA A 14 -4.85 2.05 9.05
CA ALA A 14 -6.06 2.82 9.34
C ALA A 14 -6.18 4.07 8.45
N LEU A 15 -5.08 4.80 8.23
CA LEU A 15 -5.04 6.00 7.39
C LEU A 15 -5.36 5.66 5.93
N ILE A 16 -4.76 4.60 5.38
CA ILE A 16 -5.04 4.17 4.00
C ILE A 16 -6.51 3.78 3.87
N GLY A 17 -7.05 3.01 4.83
CA GLY A 17 -8.46 2.61 4.82
C GLY A 17 -9.41 3.79 4.92
N ALA A 18 -9.14 4.73 5.83
CA ALA A 18 -9.94 5.94 5.99
C ALA A 18 -9.92 6.81 4.73
N LEU A 19 -8.74 7.02 4.12
CA LEU A 19 -8.62 7.77 2.87
C LEU A 19 -9.38 7.09 1.73
N ASN A 20 -9.32 5.75 1.65
CA ASN A 20 -10.05 5.02 0.61
C ASN A 20 -11.57 5.13 0.79
N ILE A 21 -12.06 5.12 2.04
CA ILE A 21 -13.48 5.38 2.35
C ILE A 21 -13.88 6.79 1.92
N VAL A 22 -13.06 7.79 2.22
CA VAL A 22 -13.33 9.18 1.82
C VAL A 22 -13.37 9.29 0.30
N PHE A 23 -12.39 8.74 -0.42
CA PHE A 23 -12.38 8.81 -1.88
C PHE A 23 -13.54 8.06 -2.53
N GLY A 24 -13.85 6.84 -2.08
CA GLY A 24 -15.02 6.10 -2.55
C GLY A 24 -16.33 6.83 -2.26
N GLY A 25 -16.44 7.42 -1.07
CA GLY A 25 -17.62 8.19 -0.65
C GLY A 25 -17.82 9.48 -1.44
N LEU A 26 -16.72 10.17 -1.79
CA LEU A 26 -16.76 11.34 -2.67
C LEU A 26 -17.12 10.99 -4.13
N GLN A 27 -16.74 9.80 -4.59
CA GLN A 27 -17.00 9.35 -5.96
C GLN A 27 -18.42 8.81 -6.16
N LEU A 28 -18.93 8.02 -5.20
CA LEU A 28 -20.17 7.27 -5.35
C LEU A 28 -21.28 7.70 -4.37
N GLY A 29 -20.94 8.51 -3.37
CA GLY A 29 -21.81 8.82 -2.23
C GLY A 29 -21.65 7.78 -1.11
N PHE A 30 -21.45 8.25 0.13
CA PHE A 30 -21.31 7.36 1.30
C PHE A 30 -22.43 6.34 1.47
N PRO A 31 -23.73 6.64 1.24
CA PRO A 31 -24.80 5.65 1.37
C PRO A 31 -24.74 4.52 0.34
N ASN A 32 -24.05 4.73 -0.79
CA ASN A 32 -23.95 3.76 -1.87
C ASN A 32 -22.74 2.84 -1.73
N LEU A 33 -21.89 3.07 -0.72
CA LEU A 33 -20.74 2.20 -0.47
C LEU A 33 -21.21 0.88 0.15
N PRO A 34 -20.87 -0.27 -0.46
CA PRO A 34 -21.31 -1.55 0.04
C PRO A 34 -20.53 -1.94 1.31
N LEU A 35 -21.18 -2.70 2.20
CA LEU A 35 -20.56 -3.13 3.48
C LEU A 35 -19.22 -3.84 3.28
N TRP A 36 -19.09 -4.66 2.22
CA TRP A 36 -17.85 -5.38 1.92
C TRP A 36 -16.66 -4.43 1.68
N PHE A 37 -16.89 -3.22 1.18
CA PHE A 37 -15.84 -2.25 0.91
C PHE A 37 -15.23 -1.74 2.22
N TYR A 38 -16.04 -1.49 3.24
CA TYR A 38 -15.57 -1.14 4.58
C TYR A 38 -14.79 -2.29 5.23
N LEU A 39 -15.29 -3.52 5.10
CA LEU A 39 -14.60 -4.71 5.60
C LEU A 39 -13.23 -4.89 4.92
N ALA A 40 -13.14 -4.64 3.62
CA ALA A 40 -11.87 -4.66 2.90
C ALA A 40 -10.88 -3.62 3.45
N GLN A 41 -11.35 -2.43 3.85
CA GLN A 41 -10.47 -1.42 4.46
C GLN A 41 -9.92 -1.85 5.81
N LEU A 42 -10.68 -2.62 6.61
CA LEU A 42 -10.18 -3.17 7.86
C LEU A 42 -9.03 -4.16 7.65
N LEU A 43 -9.00 -4.86 6.51
CA LEU A 43 -7.90 -5.77 6.15
C LEU A 43 -6.57 -5.06 5.91
N LEU A 44 -6.58 -3.73 5.69
CA LEU A 44 -5.35 -2.95 5.55
C LEU A 44 -4.53 -2.92 6.82
N ILE A 45 -5.17 -3.02 7.98
CA ILE A 45 -4.49 -3.07 9.28
C ILE A 45 -3.56 -4.29 9.37
N PRO A 46 -4.06 -5.55 9.30
CA PRO A 46 -3.20 -6.71 9.32
C PRO A 46 -2.28 -6.78 8.09
N ALA A 47 -2.71 -6.26 6.93
CA ALA A 47 -1.88 -6.20 5.73
C ALA A 47 -0.64 -5.31 5.88
N MET A 48 -0.65 -4.33 6.80
CA MET A 48 0.53 -3.51 7.10
C MET A 48 1.47 -4.16 8.12
N LEU A 49 0.98 -5.03 9.00
CA LEU A 49 1.77 -5.62 10.08
C LEU A 49 2.96 -6.44 9.58
N PHE A 50 2.71 -7.33 8.62
CA PHE A 50 3.74 -8.23 8.10
C PHE A 50 4.80 -7.52 7.23
N PRO A 51 4.43 -6.71 6.22
CA PRO A 51 5.41 -6.11 5.32
C PRO A 51 6.18 -4.94 5.95
N MET A 52 5.75 -4.39 7.10
CA MET A 52 6.44 -3.26 7.73
C MET A 52 7.92 -3.52 8.04
N ARG A 53 8.32 -4.79 8.19
CA ARG A 53 9.73 -5.17 8.37
C ARG A 53 10.61 -4.91 7.13
N PHE A 54 10.03 -4.84 5.94
CA PHE A 54 10.77 -4.64 4.70
C PHE A 54 11.21 -3.19 4.50
N PHE A 55 10.46 -2.19 4.99
CA PHE A 55 10.82 -0.77 4.79
C PHE A 55 12.15 -0.37 5.43
N PRO A 56 12.46 -0.74 6.69
CA PRO A 56 13.78 -0.48 7.26
C PRO A 56 14.89 -1.23 6.53
N GLN A 57 14.66 -2.49 6.14
CA GLN A 57 15.64 -3.29 5.38
C GLN A 57 15.94 -2.64 4.02
N ALA A 58 14.90 -2.20 3.30
CA ALA A 58 15.03 -1.49 2.05
C ALA A 58 15.90 -0.22 2.21
N SER A 59 15.60 0.58 3.24
CA SER A 59 16.31 1.85 3.50
C SER A 59 17.81 1.69 3.82
N MET A 60 18.23 0.50 4.27
CA MET A 60 19.64 0.20 4.54
C MET A 60 20.35 -0.50 3.38
N THR A 61 19.60 -0.98 2.38
CA THR A 61 20.14 -1.77 1.27
C THR A 61 20.81 -0.86 0.25
N GLN A 62 22.08 -1.12 -0.08
CA GLN A 62 22.87 -0.33 -1.05
C GLN A 62 22.46 -0.62 -2.50
N ASN A 63 22.25 -1.89 -2.84
CA ASN A 63 21.87 -2.30 -4.19
C ASN A 63 20.47 -1.76 -4.55
N PHE A 64 20.38 -1.02 -5.66
CA PHE A 64 19.13 -0.38 -6.08
C PHE A 64 18.01 -1.39 -6.37
N VAL A 65 18.30 -2.45 -7.13
CA VAL A 65 17.30 -3.46 -7.51
C VAL A 65 16.74 -4.17 -6.28
N GLN A 66 17.63 -4.60 -5.39
CA GLN A 66 17.22 -5.25 -4.13
C GLN A 66 16.42 -4.32 -3.23
N ARG A 67 16.81 -3.04 -3.14
CA ARG A 67 16.07 -2.03 -2.39
C ARG A 67 14.68 -1.78 -2.96
N THR A 68 14.56 -1.65 -4.28
CA THR A 68 13.27 -1.54 -4.98
C THR A 68 12.39 -2.76 -4.71
N ALA A 69 12.95 -3.97 -4.77
CA ALA A 69 12.21 -5.19 -4.47
C ALA A 69 11.69 -5.22 -3.03
N LEU A 70 12.51 -4.79 -2.05
CA LEU A 70 12.07 -4.71 -0.65
C LEU A 70 10.99 -3.66 -0.43
N PHE A 71 11.06 -2.49 -1.09
CA PHE A 71 9.96 -1.52 -1.08
C PHE A 71 8.69 -2.08 -1.72
N ALA A 72 8.82 -2.83 -2.83
CA ALA A 72 7.70 -3.46 -3.50
C ALA A 72 7.02 -4.50 -2.61
N LEU A 73 7.79 -5.36 -1.93
CA LEU A 73 7.28 -6.30 -0.93
C LEU A 73 6.61 -5.58 0.26
N GLY A 74 7.13 -4.42 0.64
CA GLY A 74 6.54 -3.53 1.62
C GLY A 74 5.13 -3.08 1.27
N TRP A 75 4.92 -2.73 0.00
CA TRP A 75 3.66 -2.15 -0.48
C TRP A 75 2.69 -3.15 -1.11
N ALA A 76 3.14 -4.33 -1.52
CA ALA A 76 2.37 -5.26 -2.35
C ALA A 76 0.97 -5.55 -1.80
N VAL A 77 0.88 -6.09 -0.59
CA VAL A 77 -0.40 -6.49 0.02
C VAL A 77 -1.31 -5.30 0.32
N PRO A 78 -0.88 -4.26 1.06
CA PRO A 78 -1.76 -3.13 1.38
C PRO A 78 -2.22 -2.38 0.13
N TYR A 79 -1.34 -2.20 -0.86
CA TYR A 79 -1.70 -1.52 -2.09
C TYR A 79 -2.63 -2.35 -2.98
N ALA A 80 -2.50 -3.68 -2.97
CA ALA A 80 -3.46 -4.58 -3.63
C ALA A 80 -4.86 -4.42 -3.04
N ILE A 81 -5.00 -4.47 -1.71
CA ILE A 81 -6.30 -4.30 -1.03
C ILE A 81 -6.90 -2.94 -1.38
N TYR A 82 -6.13 -1.87 -1.26
CA TYR A 82 -6.55 -0.52 -1.63
C TYR A 82 -7.04 -0.45 -3.09
N LYS A 83 -6.22 -0.92 -4.04
CA LYS A 83 -6.46 -0.78 -5.47
C LYS A 83 -7.62 -1.65 -5.94
N PHE A 84 -7.64 -2.93 -5.58
CA PHE A 84 -8.71 -3.84 -6.00
C PHE A 84 -10.04 -3.49 -5.34
N SER A 85 -10.06 -3.12 -4.05
CA SER A 85 -11.32 -2.74 -3.41
C SER A 85 -11.91 -1.46 -4.00
N GLY A 86 -11.07 -0.48 -4.37
CA GLY A 86 -11.53 0.74 -5.05
C GLY A 86 -11.98 0.47 -6.50
N ASP A 87 -11.19 -0.26 -7.29
CA ASP A 87 -11.53 -0.56 -8.68
C ASP A 87 -12.80 -1.43 -8.80
N ALA A 88 -13.05 -2.32 -7.83
CA ALA A 88 -14.23 -3.18 -7.77
C ALA A 88 -15.53 -2.40 -7.46
N LEU A 89 -15.46 -1.12 -7.09
CA LEU A 89 -16.64 -0.27 -6.99
C LEU A 89 -17.14 0.24 -8.35
N SER A 90 -16.34 0.11 -9.41
CA SER A 90 -16.74 0.52 -10.76
C SER A 90 -17.48 -0.57 -11.50
N ASP A 91 -18.56 -0.21 -12.21
CA ASP A 91 -19.29 -1.12 -13.12
C ASP A 91 -18.42 -1.61 -14.29
N THR A 92 -17.30 -0.94 -14.55
CA THR A 92 -16.35 -1.31 -15.61
C THR A 92 -15.15 -2.11 -15.10
N PHE A 93 -15.26 -2.68 -13.89
CA PHE A 93 -14.18 -3.42 -13.25
C PHE A 93 -13.67 -4.56 -14.12
N SER A 94 -12.36 -4.56 -14.37
CA SER A 94 -11.65 -5.63 -15.06
C SER A 94 -10.49 -6.09 -14.18
N PRO A 95 -10.52 -7.34 -13.67
CA PRO A 95 -9.47 -7.84 -12.77
C PRO A 95 -8.07 -7.76 -13.38
N LEU A 96 -7.93 -8.08 -14.67
CA LEU A 96 -6.63 -8.04 -15.36
C LEU A 96 -6.11 -6.61 -15.53
N ARG A 97 -6.99 -5.65 -15.87
CA ARG A 97 -6.62 -4.24 -15.97
C ARG A 97 -6.20 -3.68 -14.61
N SER A 98 -6.95 -4.02 -13.57
CA SER A 98 -6.65 -3.63 -12.19
C SER A 98 -5.31 -4.22 -11.73
N LEU A 99 -5.07 -5.51 -11.99
CA LEU A 99 -3.80 -6.18 -11.72
C LEU A 99 -2.62 -5.53 -12.46
N GLY A 100 -2.77 -5.25 -13.75
CA GLY A 100 -1.74 -4.58 -14.54
C GLY A 100 -1.41 -3.18 -14.00
N SER A 101 -2.44 -2.38 -13.69
CA SER A 101 -2.27 -1.06 -13.07
C SER A 101 -1.64 -1.14 -11.68
N TYR A 102 -2.05 -2.12 -10.87
CA TYR A 102 -1.49 -2.40 -9.56
C TYR A 102 0.01 -2.69 -9.65
N LEU A 103 0.43 -3.64 -10.50
CA LEU A 103 1.84 -4.01 -10.68
C LEU A 103 2.67 -2.81 -11.15
N TRP A 104 2.13 -2.04 -12.09
CA TRP A 104 2.77 -0.84 -12.60
C TRP A 104 3.01 0.21 -11.51
N TRP A 105 1.98 0.52 -10.71
CA TRP A 105 2.09 1.50 -9.64
C TRP A 105 3.00 1.03 -8.50
N VAL A 106 2.94 -0.24 -8.11
CA VAL A 106 3.87 -0.79 -7.10
C VAL A 106 5.31 -0.64 -7.59
N LEU A 107 5.59 -0.94 -8.85
CA LEU A 107 6.93 -0.81 -9.40
C LEU A 107 7.42 0.65 -9.38
N ILE A 108 6.60 1.58 -9.87
CA ILE A 108 6.93 3.01 -9.91
C ILE A 108 7.19 3.54 -8.50
N LEU A 109 6.24 3.34 -7.58
CA LEU A 109 6.36 3.85 -6.22
C LEU A 109 7.59 3.25 -5.53
N SER A 110 7.83 1.96 -5.70
CA SER A 110 8.98 1.29 -5.08
C SER A 110 10.31 1.78 -5.62
N ALA A 111 10.40 2.03 -6.94
CA ALA A 111 11.58 2.62 -7.55
C ALA A 111 11.81 4.06 -7.06
N MET A 112 10.75 4.86 -6.96
CA MET A 112 10.83 6.22 -6.39
C MET A 112 11.32 6.20 -4.95
N PHE A 113 10.74 5.36 -4.08
CA PHE A 113 11.20 5.21 -2.71
C PHE A 113 12.64 4.70 -2.62
N ALA A 114 13.05 3.79 -3.52
CA ALA A 114 14.42 3.33 -3.60
C ALA A 114 15.40 4.45 -3.98
N VAL A 115 15.01 5.42 -4.80
CA VAL A 115 15.84 6.60 -5.06
C VAL A 115 15.88 7.51 -3.83
N LEU A 116 14.72 7.87 -3.28
CA LEU A 116 14.59 8.85 -2.18
C LEU A 116 15.21 8.38 -0.86
N ARG A 117 15.23 7.07 -0.62
CA ARG A 117 15.78 6.43 0.60
C ARG A 117 17.10 5.72 0.33
N ALA A 118 17.84 6.13 -0.70
CA ALA A 118 19.17 5.60 -0.92
C ALA A 118 20.06 5.90 0.31
N PRO A 119 20.75 4.89 0.87
CA PRO A 119 21.68 5.13 1.96
C PRO A 119 22.81 6.04 1.49
N GLN A 120 23.14 7.06 2.30
CA GLN A 120 24.26 7.95 2.01
C GLN A 120 25.55 7.13 1.99
N LYS A 121 26.33 7.22 0.91
CA LYS A 121 27.70 6.69 0.91
C LYS A 121 28.48 7.47 1.96
N LYS A 122 28.96 6.80 3.00
CA LYS A 122 29.97 7.38 3.89
C LYS A 122 31.20 7.63 3.02
N GLY A 123 31.47 8.91 2.72
CA GLY A 123 32.74 9.36 2.15
C GLY A 123 33.86 9.23 3.17
#